data_AF-A0A139WW15-F1
#
_entry.id   AF-A0A139WW15-F1
#
_cell.length_a   1.000
_cell.length_b   1.000
_cell.length_c   1.000
_cell.angle_alpha   90.00
_cell.angle_beta   90.00
_cell.angle_gamma   90.00
#
_symmetry.space_group_name_H-M   'P 1'
#
loop_
_entity.id
_entity.type
_entity.pdbx_description
1 polymer ?
#
loop_
_entity_poly.entity_id
_entity_poly.type
_entity_poly.pdbx_seq_one_letter_code
_entity_poly.pdbx_strand_id
1 'polypeptide(L)'
;MNPSWRISRLEMLGPYGWHKLDTETLLYVKDKLASFETMTWAEILVNSKKFNHSVDVNDLCSIAQARLSEIGQDDIDELVSLRLSGKERVWGILDLGVLTLLWWDPEHEVCPSILKNT
;
A
#
# COMPACT_ATOMS: atom_id res chain seq x y z
N MET A 1 0.92 -7.46 -17.94
CA MET A 1 -0.37 -6.94 -17.43
C MET A 1 -0.09 -5.65 -16.68
N ASN A 2 -0.82 -4.59 -17.02
CA ASN A 2 -0.72 -3.29 -16.38
C ASN A 2 -1.62 -3.26 -15.13
N PRO A 3 -1.32 -2.44 -14.11
CA PRO A 3 -2.15 -2.28 -12.94
C PRO A 3 -3.56 -1.80 -13.24
N SER A 4 -4.48 -2.16 -12.35
CA SER A 4 -5.79 -1.53 -12.21
C SER A 4 -6.08 -1.35 -10.73
N TRP A 5 -6.72 -0.24 -10.37
CA TRP A 5 -7.00 0.10 -8.98
C TRP A 5 -8.45 -0.18 -8.64
N ARG A 6 -8.68 -0.88 -7.51
CA ARG A 6 -10.01 -0.99 -6.91
C ARG A 6 -10.03 -0.16 -5.63
N ILE A 7 -10.90 0.85 -5.61
CA ILE A 7 -11.00 1.83 -4.52
C ILE A 7 -12.16 1.57 -3.55
N SER A 8 -12.93 0.49 -3.76
CA SER A 8 -14.12 0.20 -2.95
C SER A 8 -13.82 -0.14 -1.49
N ARG A 9 -12.54 -0.39 -1.16
CA ARG A 9 -12.08 -0.74 0.20
C ARG A 9 -11.09 0.28 0.78
N LEU A 10 -11.03 1.49 0.20
CA LEU A 10 -10.28 2.57 0.83
C LEU A 10 -10.79 2.76 2.26
N GLU A 11 -9.90 2.63 3.23
CA GLU A 11 -10.23 2.88 4.63
C GLU A 11 -10.44 4.37 4.84
N MET A 12 -11.57 4.75 5.41
CA MET A 12 -11.88 6.15 5.71
C MET A 12 -11.73 6.46 7.20
N LEU A 13 -11.01 5.62 7.94
CA LEU A 13 -10.78 5.72 9.38
C LEU A 13 -9.30 5.56 9.72
N GLY A 14 -8.90 6.05 10.89
CA GLY A 14 -7.49 5.96 11.34
C GLY A 14 -7.07 4.54 11.72
N PRO A 15 -5.75 4.29 11.84
CA PRO A 15 -4.67 5.26 11.64
C PRO A 15 -4.28 5.48 10.16
N TYR A 16 -4.60 4.55 9.25
CA TYR A 16 -4.09 4.55 7.86
C TYR A 16 -5.13 4.94 6.79
N GLY A 17 -6.17 5.66 7.18
CA GLY A 17 -7.28 5.99 6.29
C GLY A 17 -7.08 7.24 5.45
N TRP A 18 -7.86 7.33 4.39
CA TRP A 18 -7.84 8.37 3.37
C TRP A 18 -8.63 9.64 3.73
N HIS A 19 -9.28 9.65 4.90
CA HIS A 19 -10.17 10.73 5.35
C HIS A 19 -9.47 12.04 5.75
N LYS A 20 -8.13 12.07 5.83
CA LYS A 20 -7.34 13.25 6.24
C LYS A 20 -6.47 13.85 5.13
N LEU A 21 -6.65 13.45 3.88
CA LEU A 21 -5.88 14.03 2.77
C LEU A 21 -6.40 15.42 2.41
N ASP A 22 -5.48 16.37 2.25
CA ASP A 22 -5.79 17.62 1.56
C ASP A 22 -5.83 17.41 0.03
N THR A 23 -6.26 18.46 -0.68
CA THR A 23 -6.41 18.39 -2.15
C THR A 23 -5.07 18.18 -2.86
N GLU A 24 -4.00 18.77 -2.36
CA GLU A 24 -2.67 18.64 -2.96
C GLU A 24 -2.15 17.20 -2.87
N THR A 25 -2.25 16.60 -1.68
CA THR A 25 -1.88 15.22 -1.41
C THR A 25 -2.73 14.25 -2.23
N LEU A 26 -4.05 14.49 -2.32
CA LEU A 26 -4.94 13.65 -3.12
C LEU A 26 -4.54 13.67 -4.61
N LEU A 27 -4.27 14.85 -5.17
CA LEU A 27 -3.84 14.98 -6.57
C LEU A 27 -2.49 14.30 -6.80
N TYR A 28 -1.54 14.47 -5.87
CA TYR A 28 -0.25 13.82 -5.90
C TYR A 28 -0.36 12.29 -5.90
N VAL A 29 -1.12 11.71 -4.97
CA VAL A 29 -1.31 10.25 -4.90
C VAL A 29 -2.00 9.74 -6.16
N LYS A 30 -3.02 10.46 -6.65
CA LYS A 30 -3.69 10.14 -7.91
C LYS A 30 -2.71 10.11 -9.09
N ASP A 31 -1.85 11.12 -9.24
CA ASP A 31 -0.86 11.18 -10.32
C ASP A 31 0.18 10.06 -10.21
N LYS A 32 0.60 9.70 -8.98
CA LYS A 32 1.51 8.58 -8.77
C LYS A 32 0.87 7.24 -9.15
N LEU A 33 -0.36 6.98 -8.70
CA LEU A 33 -1.08 5.76 -9.08
C LEU A 33 -1.29 5.69 -10.60
N ALA A 34 -1.68 6.80 -11.23
CA ALA A 34 -1.81 6.87 -12.69
C ALA A 34 -0.48 6.58 -13.42
N SER A 35 0.66 7.03 -12.88
CA SER A 35 1.98 6.73 -13.47
C SER A 35 2.34 5.24 -13.45
N PHE A 36 1.88 4.49 -12.45
CA PHE A 36 2.08 3.04 -12.41
C PHE A 36 1.26 2.30 -13.47
N GLU A 37 0.15 2.86 -13.95
CA GLU A 37 -0.67 2.25 -15.01
C GLU A 37 0.09 2.13 -16.34
N THR A 38 1.09 2.98 -16.57
CA THR A 38 1.95 2.90 -17.76
C THR A 38 2.99 1.78 -17.68
N MET A 39 3.10 1.11 -16.52
CA MET A 39 4.06 0.05 -16.25
C MET A 39 3.34 -1.29 -16.12
N THR A 40 4.09 -2.38 -16.25
CA THR A 40 3.61 -3.74 -15.94
C THR A 40 3.87 -4.08 -14.47
N TRP A 41 3.10 -5.03 -13.91
CA TRP A 41 3.37 -5.55 -12.57
C TRP A 41 4.80 -6.09 -12.39
N ALA A 42 5.38 -6.67 -13.45
CA ALA A 42 6.78 -7.11 -13.42
C ALA A 42 7.75 -5.93 -13.27
N GLU A 43 7.54 -4.82 -13.98
CA GLU A 43 8.36 -3.61 -13.81
C GLU A 43 8.22 -2.99 -12.41
N ILE A 44 7.02 -3.06 -11.83
CA ILE A 44 6.72 -2.48 -10.52
C ILE A 44 7.28 -3.33 -9.38
N LEU A 45 7.00 -4.63 -9.37
CA LEU A 45 7.26 -5.52 -8.23
C LEU A 45 8.53 -6.37 -8.38
N VAL A 46 9.00 -6.60 -9.61
CA VAL A 46 10.21 -7.41 -9.85
C VAL A 46 11.41 -6.49 -10.14
N ASN A 47 11.30 -5.64 -11.17
CA ASN A 47 12.41 -4.76 -11.56
C ASN A 47 12.65 -3.66 -10.51
N SER A 48 11.57 -3.16 -9.90
CA SER A 48 11.59 -2.11 -8.88
C SER A 48 11.35 -2.63 -7.45
N LYS A 49 11.70 -3.90 -7.18
CA LYS A 49 11.46 -4.59 -5.90
C LYS A 49 12.00 -3.88 -4.64
N LYS A 50 12.98 -3.00 -4.81
CA LYS A 50 13.54 -2.19 -3.71
C LYS A 50 12.57 -1.10 -3.22
N PHE A 51 11.61 -0.72 -4.07
CA PHE A 51 10.68 0.37 -3.81
C PHE A 51 9.27 -0.18 -3.58
N ASN A 52 8.87 -1.20 -4.34
CA ASN A 52 7.55 -1.81 -4.26
C ASN A 52 7.70 -3.31 -4.09
N HIS A 53 6.98 -3.90 -3.14
CA HIS A 53 7.09 -5.33 -2.87
C HIS A 53 5.85 -5.84 -2.13
N SER A 54 5.60 -7.14 -2.25
CA SER A 54 4.70 -7.85 -1.35
C SER A 54 5.39 -8.01 0.01
N VAL A 55 4.61 -7.85 1.08
CA VAL A 55 5.02 -8.00 2.48
C VAL A 55 4.08 -9.00 3.13
N ASP A 56 4.65 -10.00 3.79
CA ASP A 56 3.89 -11.00 4.54
C ASP A 56 3.10 -10.29 5.65
N VAL A 57 1.84 -10.69 5.87
CA VAL A 57 1.00 -10.08 6.92
C VAL A 57 1.66 -10.18 8.29
N ASN A 58 2.44 -11.23 8.55
CA ASN A 58 3.15 -11.42 9.82
C ASN A 58 4.30 -10.41 10.02
N ASP A 59 4.81 -9.80 8.94
CA ASP A 59 5.85 -8.77 9.00
C ASP A 59 5.28 -7.36 9.24
N LEU A 60 3.95 -7.19 9.13
CA LEU A 60 3.28 -5.92 9.41
C LEU A 60 3.29 -5.62 10.92
N CYS A 61 3.11 -4.35 11.30
CA CYS A 61 2.95 -3.99 12.70
C CYS A 61 1.64 -4.58 13.28
N SER A 62 1.60 -4.79 14.59
CA SER A 62 0.44 -5.40 15.26
C SER A 62 -0.88 -4.63 15.04
N ILE A 63 -0.81 -3.30 14.87
CA ILE A 63 -1.97 -2.46 14.58
C ILE A 63 -2.52 -2.76 13.19
N ALA A 64 -1.66 -2.91 12.18
CA ALA A 64 -2.06 -3.25 10.82
C ALA A 64 -2.65 -4.68 10.75
N GLN A 65 -2.03 -5.64 11.44
CA GLN A 65 -2.53 -7.02 11.54
C GLN A 65 -3.94 -7.05 12.18
N ALA A 66 -4.12 -6.36 13.30
CA ALA A 66 -5.42 -6.25 13.96
C ALA A 66 -6.46 -5.60 13.04
N ARG A 67 -6.08 -4.54 12.32
CA ARG A 67 -6.99 -3.86 11.39
C ARG A 67 -7.45 -4.76 10.25
N LEU A 68 -6.58 -5.61 9.71
CA LEU A 68 -6.96 -6.59 8.69
C LEU A 68 -8.06 -7.53 9.20
N SER A 69 -7.91 -8.05 10.41
CA SER A 69 -8.94 -8.91 11.04
C SER A 69 -10.26 -8.15 11.25
N GLU A 70 -10.20 -6.90 11.73
CA GLU A 70 -11.40 -6.07 11.93
C GLU A 70 -12.19 -5.82 10.63
N ILE A 71 -11.49 -5.69 9.49
CA ILE A 71 -12.13 -5.48 8.18
C ILE A 71 -12.38 -6.79 7.42
N GLY A 72 -12.23 -7.94 8.09
CA GLY A 72 -12.47 -9.28 7.56
C GLY A 72 -11.52 -9.67 6.43
N GLN A 73 -10.24 -9.32 6.55
CA GLN A 73 -9.13 -9.67 5.64
C GLN A 73 -8.03 -10.44 6.38
N ASP A 74 -8.43 -11.31 7.31
CA ASP A 74 -7.55 -12.20 8.07
C ASP A 74 -7.15 -13.46 7.29
N ASP A 75 -7.67 -13.65 6.07
CA ASP A 75 -7.40 -14.79 5.19
C ASP A 75 -6.34 -14.52 4.11
N ILE A 76 -5.75 -13.32 4.09
CA ILE A 76 -4.71 -12.96 3.12
C ILE A 76 -3.32 -13.22 3.69
N ASP A 77 -2.40 -13.68 2.83
CA ASP A 77 -1.02 -13.96 3.22
C ASP A 77 -0.11 -12.72 3.12
N GLU A 78 -0.36 -11.84 2.14
CA GLU A 78 0.49 -10.69 1.85
C GLU A 78 -0.28 -9.43 1.45
N LEU A 79 0.35 -8.28 1.68
CA LEU A 79 -0.06 -6.98 1.13
C LEU A 79 1.04 -6.44 0.22
N VAL A 80 0.63 -5.79 -0.87
CA VAL A 80 1.55 -5.02 -1.71
C VAL A 80 1.74 -3.62 -1.12
N SER A 81 2.99 -3.25 -0.91
CA SER A 81 3.44 -1.90 -0.58
C SER A 81 3.90 -1.18 -1.84
N LEU A 82 3.23 -0.10 -2.24
CA LEU A 82 3.67 0.79 -3.32
C LEU A 82 4.29 2.05 -2.72
N ARG A 83 5.55 2.34 -3.07
CA ARG A 83 6.25 3.56 -2.66
C ARG A 83 5.99 4.70 -3.63
N LEU A 84 5.45 5.81 -3.09
CA LEU A 84 5.18 7.01 -3.87
C LEU A 84 6.37 7.99 -3.83
N SER A 85 6.85 8.29 -2.62
CA SER A 85 8.13 8.96 -2.36
C SER A 85 8.62 8.58 -0.96
N GLY A 86 9.84 9.01 -0.57
CA GLY A 86 10.25 9.06 0.85
C GLY A 86 9.77 7.86 1.69
N LYS A 87 8.91 8.13 2.67
CA LYS A 87 8.20 7.14 3.52
C LYS A 87 6.78 6.79 3.06
N GLU A 88 6.18 7.62 2.21
CA GLU A 88 4.79 7.52 1.75
C GLU A 88 4.48 6.23 0.99
N ARG A 89 3.56 5.41 1.52
CA ARG A 89 3.09 4.17 0.89
C ARG A 89 1.60 4.14 0.68
N VAL A 90 1.20 3.49 -0.41
CA VAL A 90 -0.14 2.97 -0.59
C VAL A 90 -0.07 1.45 -0.42
N TRP A 91 -0.97 0.90 0.39
CA TRP A 91 -1.06 -0.53 0.64
C TRP A 91 -2.33 -1.11 0.02
N GLY A 92 -2.23 -2.34 -0.49
CA GLY A 92 -3.39 -3.02 -1.06
C GLY A 92 -3.20 -4.50 -1.26
N ILE A 93 -4.30 -5.17 -1.60
CA ILE A 93 -4.36 -6.59 -1.90
C ILE A 93 -4.32 -6.77 -3.41
N LEU A 94 -3.32 -7.47 -3.92
CA LEU A 94 -3.17 -7.73 -5.34
C LEU A 94 -3.83 -9.07 -5.70
N ASP A 95 -4.88 -9.01 -6.50
CA ASP A 95 -5.56 -10.21 -7.01
C ASP A 95 -5.84 -10.07 -8.51
N LEU A 96 -5.43 -11.07 -9.28
CA LEU A 96 -5.57 -11.13 -10.75
C LEU A 96 -5.16 -9.83 -11.48
N GLY A 97 -4.14 -9.14 -10.96
CA GLY A 97 -3.60 -7.90 -11.52
C GLY A 97 -4.37 -6.62 -11.15
N VAL A 98 -5.41 -6.71 -10.34
CA VAL A 98 -6.11 -5.58 -9.74
C VAL A 98 -5.61 -5.40 -8.31
N LEU A 99 -5.09 -4.21 -8.00
CA LEU A 99 -4.73 -3.86 -6.63
C LEU A 99 -5.93 -3.18 -5.94
N THR A 100 -6.50 -3.87 -4.96
CA THR A 100 -7.54 -3.31 -4.09
C THR A 100 -6.86 -2.46 -3.02
N LEU A 101 -6.99 -1.15 -3.14
CA LEU A 101 -6.35 -0.18 -2.24
C LEU A 101 -7.04 -0.21 -0.88
N LEU A 102 -6.24 -0.32 0.17
CA LEU A 102 -6.69 -0.30 1.57
C LEU A 102 -6.27 1.00 2.24
N TRP A 103 -4.97 1.24 2.33
CA TRP A 103 -4.41 2.23 3.25
C TRP A 103 -3.53 3.27 2.56
N TRP A 104 -3.53 4.47 3.14
CA TRP A 104 -2.56 5.53 2.91
C TRP A 104 -1.68 5.65 4.15
N ASP A 105 -0.38 5.40 3.99
CA ASP A 105 0.60 5.36 5.07
C ASP A 105 1.74 6.36 4.78
N PRO A 106 1.57 7.65 5.13
CA PRO A 106 2.55 8.68 4.83
C PRO A 106 3.86 8.51 5.62
N GLU A 107 3.80 7.89 6.80
CA GLU A 107 4.92 7.80 7.74
C GLU A 107 5.59 6.42 7.82
N HIS A 108 5.18 5.47 6.98
CA HIS A 108 5.71 4.11 6.95
C HIS A 108 5.53 3.36 8.29
N GLU A 109 4.34 3.49 8.88
CA GLU A 109 3.98 2.91 10.17
C GLU A 109 3.38 1.50 10.04
N VAL A 110 2.92 1.11 8.85
CA VAL A 110 2.35 -0.24 8.61
C VAL A 110 3.43 -1.32 8.68
N CYS A 111 4.63 -1.01 8.19
CA CYS A 111 5.79 -1.93 8.21
C CYS A 111 7.09 -1.15 8.48
N PRO A 112 7.29 -0.66 9.72
CA PRO A 112 8.41 0.20 10.05
C PRO A 112 9.74 -0.53 9.85
N SER A 113 10.70 0.14 9.20
CA SER A 113 12.05 -0.42 9.07
C SER A 113 12.74 -0.47 10.43
N ILE A 114 13.18 -1.66 10.85
CA ILE A 114 14.06 -1.79 12.01
C ILE A 114 15.38 -1.12 11.66
N LEU A 115 15.64 0.07 12.21
CA LEU A 115 16.95 0.70 12.13
C LEU A 115 17.95 -0.22 12.83
N LYS A 116 18.76 -0.95 12.05
CA LYS A 116 19.97 -1.56 12.58
C LYS A 116 20.93 -0.40 12.86
N ASN A 117 21.08 -0.04 14.14
CA ASN A 117 22.19 0.80 14.58
C ASN A 117 23.47 0.17 14.03
N THR A 118 24.07 0.84 13.05
CA THR A 118 25.35 0.46 12.46
C THR A 118 26.42 1.33 13.09
#